data_AF-A0AAJ3U2V5-F1
#
_entry.id   AF-A0AAJ3U2V5-F1
#
_cell.length_a   1.000
_cell.length_b   1.000
_cell.length_c   1.000
_cell.angle_alpha   90.00
_cell.angle_beta   90.00
_cell.angle_gamma   90.00
#
_symmetry.space_group_name_H-M   'P 1'
#
loop_
_entity.id
_entity.type
_entity.pdbx_description
1 polymer ?
#
loop_
_entity_poly.entity_id
_entity_poly.type
_entity_poly.pdbx_seq_one_letter_code
_entity_poly.pdbx_strand_id
1 'polypeptide(L)'
;MRFLSETPMPTPSMTVAPESVTPGFAGFAVIVIVLVAVILLIWDMNRRIRRVRYREEVREELDAEEAARAAENAADDGRTAPDAPAAPDEEPRER
;
A
#
# COMPACT_ATOMS: atom_id res chain seq x y z
N MET A 1 31.31 33.59 69.87
CA MET A 1 30.66 32.73 68.85
C MET A 1 29.97 33.63 67.83
N ARG A 2 30.57 33.82 66.65
CA ARG A 2 29.91 34.51 65.52
C ARG A 2 29.04 33.48 64.81
N PHE A 3 27.73 33.74 64.73
CA PHE A 3 26.81 32.95 63.91
C PHE A 3 27.08 33.29 62.44
N LEU A 4 27.36 32.27 61.63
CA LEU A 4 27.31 32.37 60.17
C LEU A 4 25.83 32.57 59.82
N SER A 5 25.49 33.73 59.27
CA SER A 5 24.13 33.99 58.79
C SER A 5 23.85 33.06 57.62
N GLU A 6 23.10 32.00 57.85
CA GLU A 6 22.48 31.23 56.77
C GLU A 6 21.54 32.16 56.02
N THR A 7 21.91 32.52 54.79
CA THR A 7 21.01 33.22 53.87
C THR A 7 19.86 32.27 53.57
N PRO A 8 18.60 32.61 53.91
CA PRO A 8 17.48 31.74 53.58
C PRO A 8 17.40 31.63 52.05
N MET A 9 17.47 30.40 51.55
CA MET A 9 17.26 30.11 50.13
C MET A 9 15.82 30.51 49.76
N PRO A 10 15.61 31.34 48.73
CA PRO A 10 14.27 31.66 48.28
C PRO A 10 13.61 30.36 47.80
N THR A 11 12.52 29.98 48.45
CA THR A 11 11.70 28.88 47.99
C THR A 11 10.97 29.38 46.74
N PRO A 12 11.10 28.72 45.58
CA PRO A 12 10.40 29.16 44.38
C PRO A 12 8.89 29.10 44.65
N SER A 13 8.26 30.26 44.74
CA SER A 13 6.80 30.37 44.73
C SER A 13 6.35 30.28 43.28
N MET A 14 5.45 29.35 42.99
CA MET A 14 4.80 29.28 41.67
C MET A 14 4.10 30.62 41.42
N THR A 15 4.63 31.43 40.50
CA THR A 15 4.05 32.72 40.11
C THR A 15 2.87 32.57 39.16
N VAL A 16 2.58 31.34 38.73
CA VAL A 16 1.47 30.98 37.86
C VAL A 16 0.63 29.91 38.54
N ALA A 17 -0.69 30.04 38.50
CA ALA A 17 -1.61 29.06 39.07
C ALA A 17 -1.38 27.66 38.44
N PRO A 18 -1.29 26.57 39.21
CA PRO A 18 -0.98 25.22 38.70
C PRO A 18 -1.97 24.70 37.64
N GLU A 19 -3.19 25.20 37.65
CA GLU A 19 -4.24 24.91 36.65
C GLU A 19 -3.92 25.49 35.26
N SER A 20 -2.95 26.39 35.14
CA SER A 20 -2.50 26.96 33.85
C SER A 20 -1.53 26.08 33.07
N VAL A 21 -0.80 25.18 33.77
CA VAL A 21 0.24 24.32 33.16
C VAL A 21 -0.25 22.90 32.90
N THR A 22 -1.47 22.60 33.33
CA THR A 22 -2.10 21.31 33.05
C THR A 22 -3.09 21.56 31.91
N PRO A 23 -2.91 20.96 30.73
CA PRO A 23 -3.92 21.05 29.69
C PRO A 23 -5.20 20.44 30.27
N GLY A 24 -6.14 21.29 30.70
CA GLY A 24 -7.34 20.86 31.40
C GLY A 24 -8.24 20.00 30.51
N PHE A 25 -9.53 19.95 30.81
CA PHE A 25 -10.48 19.14 30.03
C PHE A 25 -10.40 19.39 28.50
N ALA A 26 -10.12 20.64 28.10
CA ALA A 26 -9.90 21.00 26.70
C ALA A 26 -8.75 20.23 26.03
N GLY A 27 -7.60 20.09 26.69
CA GLY A 27 -6.47 19.36 26.11
C GLY A 27 -6.69 17.85 26.10
N PHE A 28 -7.38 17.31 27.12
CA PHE A 28 -7.81 15.91 27.09
C PHE A 28 -8.75 15.63 25.90
N ALA A 29 -9.72 16.52 25.65
CA ALA A 29 -10.61 16.40 24.51
C ALA A 29 -9.86 16.42 23.16
N VAL A 30 -8.83 17.26 23.01
CA VAL A 30 -7.97 17.28 21.82
C VAL A 30 -7.27 15.94 21.63
N ILE A 31 -6.70 15.34 22.69
CA ILE A 31 -6.04 14.04 22.60
C ILE A 31 -7.02 12.94 22.18
N VAL A 32 -8.23 12.92 22.73
CA VAL A 32 -9.29 11.97 22.32
C VAL A 32 -9.61 12.09 20.83
N ILE A 33 -9.74 13.32 20.31
CA ILE A 33 -10.00 13.56 18.89
C ILE A 33 -8.84 13.04 18.03
N VAL A 34 -7.60 13.30 18.42
CA VAL A 34 -6.41 12.79 17.70
C VAL A 34 -6.43 11.26 17.70
N LEU A 35 -6.76 10.63 18.82
CA LEU A 35 -6.82 9.18 18.95
C LEU A 35 -7.89 8.57 18.01
N VAL A 36 -9.07 9.19 17.94
CA VAL A 36 -10.12 8.83 16.98
C VAL A 36 -9.64 9.00 15.54
N ALA A 37 -8.95 10.11 15.22
CA ALA A 37 -8.40 10.34 13.88
C ALA A 37 -7.37 9.27 13.50
N VAL A 38 -6.50 8.86 14.43
CA VAL A 38 -5.54 7.77 14.22
C VAL A 38 -6.25 6.44 13.97
N ILE A 39 -7.28 6.11 14.76
CA ILE A 39 -8.08 4.88 14.55
C ILE A 39 -8.76 4.89 13.17
N LEU A 40 -9.38 6.01 12.80
CA LEU A 40 -9.99 6.18 11.48
C LEU A 40 -8.98 6.07 10.35
N LEU A 41 -7.77 6.60 10.54
CA LEU A 41 -6.69 6.49 9.56
C LEU A 41 -6.23 5.04 9.39
N ILE A 42 -6.08 4.28 10.49
CA ILE A 42 -5.74 2.85 10.43
C ILE A 42 -6.85 2.09 9.70
N TRP A 43 -8.11 2.38 10.00
CA TRP A 43 -9.25 1.73 9.35
C TRP A 43 -9.33 2.07 7.86
N ASP A 44 -9.13 3.34 7.50
CA ASP A 44 -9.06 3.81 6.12
C ASP A 44 -7.91 3.12 5.37
N MET A 45 -6.71 3.10 5.96
CA MET A 45 -5.54 2.46 5.36
C MET A 45 -5.78 0.96 5.15
N ASN A 46 -6.37 0.26 6.12
CA ASN A 46 -6.73 -1.15 5.99
C ASN A 46 -7.80 -1.38 4.90
N ARG A 47 -8.82 -0.52 4.83
CA ARG A 47 -9.85 -0.58 3.79
C ARG A 47 -9.26 -0.32 2.41
N ARG A 48 -8.35 0.64 2.30
CA ARG A 48 -7.62 1.00 1.08
C ARG A 48 -6.73 -0.15 0.61
N ILE A 49 -5.93 -0.73 1.49
CA ILE A 49 -5.06 -1.89 1.17
C ILE A 49 -5.90 -3.03 0.63
N ARG A 50 -7.00 -3.40 1.32
CA ARG A 50 -7.91 -4.44 0.84
C ARG A 50 -8.46 -4.11 -0.54
N ARG A 51 -8.91 -2.86 -0.75
CA ARG A 51 -9.48 -2.43 -2.04
C ARG A 51 -8.48 -2.43 -3.19
N VAL A 52 -7.22 -2.11 -2.93
CA VAL A 52 -6.16 -2.02 -3.95
C VAL A 52 -5.59 -3.40 -4.28
N ARG A 53 -5.38 -4.27 -3.28
CA ARG A 53 -4.84 -5.63 -3.48
C ARG A 53 -5.68 -6.50 -4.42
N TYR A 54 -7.01 -6.33 -4.43
CA TYR A 54 -7.89 -7.01 -5.41
C TYR A 54 -7.59 -6.69 -6.88
N ARG A 55 -6.90 -5.58 -7.18
CA ARG A 55 -6.64 -5.19 -8.58
C ARG A 55 -5.28 -5.65 -9.11
N GLU A 56 -4.40 -6.12 -8.25
CA GLU A 56 -3.05 -6.56 -8.65
C GLU A 56 -3.00 -8.08 -8.73
N GLU A 57 -3.53 -8.79 -7.73
CA GLU A 57 -3.62 -10.26 -7.77
C GLU A 57 -4.55 -10.75 -8.90
N VAL A 58 -5.66 -10.04 -9.16
CA VAL A 58 -6.55 -10.36 -10.29
C VAL A 58 -5.90 -10.04 -11.65
N ARG A 59 -5.01 -9.05 -11.73
CA ARG A 59 -4.31 -8.77 -12.98
C ARG A 59 -3.23 -9.81 -13.28
N GLU A 60 -2.53 -10.30 -12.27
CA GLU A 60 -1.57 -11.40 -12.46
C GLU A 60 -2.27 -12.69 -12.93
N GLU A 61 -3.44 -13.01 -12.37
CA GLU A 61 -4.20 -14.20 -12.79
C GLU A 61 -4.82 -14.00 -14.19
N LEU A 62 -5.34 -12.81 -14.51
CA LEU A 62 -5.83 -12.47 -15.86
C LEU A 62 -4.71 -12.43 -16.90
N ASP A 63 -3.55 -11.85 -16.60
CA ASP A 63 -2.41 -11.80 -17.52
C ASP A 63 -1.86 -13.21 -17.79
N ALA A 64 -1.87 -14.10 -16.78
CA ALA A 64 -1.49 -15.50 -16.95
C ALA A 64 -2.50 -16.29 -17.79
N GLU A 65 -3.81 -16.08 -17.60
CA GLU A 65 -4.86 -16.69 -18.43
C GLU A 65 -4.82 -16.16 -19.87
N GLU A 66 -4.61 -14.86 -20.08
CA GLU A 66 -4.48 -14.26 -21.41
C GLU A 66 -3.21 -14.74 -22.14
N ALA A 67 -2.08 -14.86 -21.43
CA ALA A 67 -0.85 -15.43 -21.98
C ALA A 67 -1.01 -16.91 -22.36
N ALA A 68 -1.71 -17.69 -21.53
CA ALA A 68 -2.02 -19.09 -21.84
C ALA A 68 -2.90 -19.21 -23.09
N ARG A 69 -3.95 -18.39 -23.21
CA ARG A 69 -4.81 -18.35 -24.41
C ARG A 69 -4.06 -17.88 -25.65
N ALA A 70 -3.17 -16.90 -25.53
CA ALA A 70 -2.34 -16.44 -26.63
C ALA A 70 -1.37 -17.54 -27.11
N ALA A 71 -0.78 -18.31 -26.19
CA ALA A 71 0.08 -19.44 -26.52
C ALA A 71 -0.70 -20.58 -27.19
N GLU A 72 -1.92 -20.86 -26.73
CA GLU A 72 -2.79 -21.88 -27.31
C GLU A 72 -3.25 -21.52 -28.74
N ASN A 73 -3.63 -20.26 -28.97
CA ASN A 73 -3.96 -19.74 -30.29
C ASN A 73 -2.75 -19.76 -31.24
N ALA A 74 -1.56 -19.40 -30.77
CA ALA A 74 -0.34 -19.48 -31.56
C ALA A 74 0.05 -20.93 -31.92
N ALA A 75 -0.22 -21.88 -31.02
CA ALA A 75 -0.03 -23.31 -31.29
C ALA A 75 -1.08 -23.90 -32.24
N ASP A 76 -2.26 -23.26 -32.36
CA ASP A 76 -3.31 -23.62 -33.32
C ASP A 76 -3.01 -23.06 -34.71
N ASP A 77 -2.64 -21.78 -34.81
CA ASP A 77 -2.23 -21.15 -36.07
C ASP A 77 -0.99 -21.83 -36.69
N GLY A 78 -0.07 -22.34 -35.87
CA GLY A 78 1.08 -23.11 -36.35
C GLY A 78 0.75 -24.52 -36.88
N ARG A 79 -0.42 -25.07 -36.53
CA ARG A 79 -0.92 -26.36 -37.06
C ARG A 79 -1.75 -26.20 -38.33
N THR A 80 -2.29 -25.00 -38.59
CA THR A 80 -2.94 -24.62 -39.85
C THR A 80 -2.03 -23.75 -40.71
N ALA A 81 -0.82 -24.22 -40.99
CA ALA A 81 -0.11 -23.70 -42.17
C ALA A 81 -0.89 -24.14 -43.42
N PRO A 82 -1.27 -23.23 -44.33
CA PRO A 82 -1.91 -23.61 -45.58
C PRO A 82 -0.93 -24.50 -46.35
N ASP A 83 -1.43 -25.65 -46.74
CA ASP A 83 -0.85 -26.53 -47.74
C ASP A 83 -0.36 -25.66 -48.91
N ALA A 84 0.95 -25.41 -48.95
CA ALA A 84 1.57 -24.73 -50.08
C ALA A 84 1.33 -25.64 -51.29
N PRO A 85 0.80 -25.14 -52.41
CA PRO A 85 0.46 -25.98 -53.54
C PRO A 85 1.74 -26.72 -53.94
N ALA A 86 1.68 -28.04 -53.82
CA ALA A 86 2.72 -28.94 -54.28
C ALA A 86 3.13 -28.50 -55.69
N ALA A 87 4.41 -28.17 -55.84
CA ALA A 87 5.03 -28.02 -57.14
C ALA A 87 4.62 -29.22 -58.01
N PRO A 88 4.18 -29.00 -59.26
CA PRO A 88 3.88 -30.12 -60.15
C PRO A 88 5.20 -30.73 -60.60
N ASP A 89 5.68 -31.70 -59.84
CA ASP A 89 6.65 -32.69 -60.30
C ASP A 89 5.87 -33.87 -60.91
N GLU A 90 5.46 -33.75 -62.18
CA GLU A 90 5.09 -34.89 -63.04
C GLU A 90 5.89 -34.81 -64.35
N GLU A 91 7.00 -35.54 -64.39
CA GLU A 91 7.25 -36.76 -65.18
C GLU A 91 7.65 -36.55 -66.65
N PRO A 92 8.82 -37.08 -67.08
CA PRO A 92 9.20 -37.11 -68.48
C PRO A 92 8.39 -38.18 -69.22
N ARG A 93 7.40 -37.74 -70.01
CA ARG A 93 6.70 -38.59 -70.97
C ARG A 93 6.97 -38.15 -72.41
N GLU A 94 7.29 -39.17 -73.22
CA GLU A 94 7.18 -39.29 -74.70
C GLU A 94 8.47 -39.23 -75.56
N ARG A 95 8.85 -40.46 -75.97
CA ARG A 95 9.17 -40.97 -77.32
C ARG A 95 10.20 -40.28 -78.21
#